data_AF-A0A6L7WVT4-F1
#
_entry.id   AF-A0A6L7WVT4-F1
#
_cell.length_a   1.000
_cell.length_b   1.000
_cell.length_c   1.000
_cell.angle_alpha   90.00
_cell.angle_beta   90.00
_cell.angle_gamma   90.00
#
_symmetry.space_group_name_H-M   'P 1'
#
loop_
_entity.id
_entity.type
_entity.pdbx_description
1 polymer ?
#
loop_
_entity_poly.entity_id
_entity_poly.type
_entity_poly.pdbx_seq_one_letter_code
_entity_poly.pdbx_strand_id
1 'polypeptide(L)'
;MHAIEYSLRWLEINAEAIDRLNVYPVPDGDTGTNMVLTLRAAVREATENPSDNVDVVAANLARGALLGARGNSGVILSQIISRLAPGLHGQPAIGRAEVIFD
;
A
#
# COMPACT_ATOMS: atom_id res chain seq x y z
N MET A 1 -3.20 -0.75 -11.92
CA MET A 1 -4.23 -0.36 -10.94
C MET A 1 -4.89 -1.55 -10.24
N HIS A 2 -5.46 -2.51 -10.98
CA HIS A 2 -6.21 -3.64 -10.40
C HIS A 2 -5.49 -4.42 -9.27
N ALA A 3 -4.19 -4.69 -9.38
CA ALA A 3 -3.45 -5.42 -8.35
C ALA A 3 -3.51 -4.73 -6.97
N ILE A 4 -3.34 -3.40 -6.93
CA ILE A 4 -3.38 -2.63 -5.69
C ILE A 4 -4.81 -2.54 -5.14
N GLU A 5 -5.83 -2.46 -6.00
CA GLU A 5 -7.24 -2.50 -5.58
C GLU A 5 -7.62 -3.86 -4.98
N TYR A 6 -7.14 -4.96 -5.57
CA TYR A 6 -7.30 -6.30 -5.00
C TYR A 6 -6.57 -6.42 -3.66
N SER A 7 -5.36 -5.87 -3.53
CA SER A 7 -4.64 -5.82 -2.26
C SER A 7 -5.41 -5.02 -1.21
N LEU A 8 -6.00 -3.87 -1.57
CA LEU A 8 -6.84 -3.09 -0.66
C LEU A 8 -8.05 -3.91 -0.19
N ARG A 9 -8.76 -4.56 -1.10
CA ARG A 9 -9.91 -5.38 -0.75
C ARG A 9 -9.54 -6.58 0.13
N TRP A 10 -8.42 -7.24 -0.18
CA TRP A 10 -7.91 -8.33 0.66
C TRP A 10 -7.59 -7.82 2.06
N LEU A 11 -6.96 -6.65 2.16
CA LEU A 11 -6.59 -6.06 3.44
C LEU A 11 -7.83 -5.64 4.25
N GLU A 12 -8.85 -5.09 3.60
CA GLU A 12 -10.15 -4.78 4.23
C GLU A 12 -10.81 -6.03 4.82
N ILE A 13 -10.82 -7.15 4.08
CA ILE A 13 -11.39 -8.43 4.54
C ILE A 13 -10.61 -9.01 5.73
N ASN A 14 -9.29 -8.82 5.75
CA ASN A 14 -8.42 -9.45 6.74
C ASN A 14 -7.98 -8.51 7.87
N ALA A 15 -8.45 -7.25 7.90
CA ALA A 15 -8.01 -6.23 8.85
C ALA A 15 -8.16 -6.69 10.31
N GLU A 16 -9.34 -7.22 10.67
CA GLU A 16 -9.58 -7.73 12.03
C GLU A 16 -8.68 -8.92 12.38
N ALA A 17 -8.36 -9.78 11.41
CA ALA A 17 -7.44 -10.89 11.65
C ALA A 17 -6.03 -10.37 11.91
N ILE A 18 -5.59 -9.33 11.19
CA ILE A 18 -4.31 -8.66 11.39
C ILE A 18 -4.27 -7.93 12.74
N ASP A 19 -5.35 -7.23 13.11
CA ASP A 19 -5.49 -6.56 14.41
C ASP A 19 -5.30 -7.56 15.56
N ARG A 20 -5.79 -8.80 15.41
CA ARG A 20 -5.61 -9.89 16.39
C ARG A 20 -4.21 -10.49 16.41
N LEU A 21 -3.43 -10.37 15.34
CA LEU A 21 -2.06 -10.93 15.27
C LEU A 21 -1.06 -10.05 16.03
N ASN A 22 -1.23 -8.73 16.02
CA ASN A 22 -0.32 -7.83 16.73
C ASN A 22 -0.63 -7.77 18.22
N VAL A 23 -0.02 -8.68 18.99
CA VAL A 23 -0.24 -8.83 20.43
C VAL A 23 0.91 -8.30 21.31
N TYR A 24 1.88 -7.57 20.74
CA TYR A 24 3.09 -7.13 21.45
C TYR A 24 3.20 -5.60 21.57
N PRO A 25 3.58 -5.03 22.75
CA PRO A 25 3.60 -5.64 24.09
C PRO A 25 2.20 -5.70 24.71
N VAL A 26 1.26 -4.90 24.19
CA VAL A 26 -0.17 -4.88 24.53
C VAL A 26 -0.93 -4.75 23.21
N PRO A 27 -2.01 -5.52 22.98
CA PRO A 27 -2.81 -5.38 21.77
C PRO A 27 -3.42 -3.98 21.68
N ASP A 28 -3.06 -3.22 20.64
CA ASP A 28 -3.70 -1.94 20.30
C ASP A 28 -4.95 -2.15 19.43
N GLY A 29 -5.04 -3.30 18.76
CA GLY A 29 -6.21 -3.71 17.98
C GLY A 29 -6.47 -2.81 16.76
N ASP A 30 -5.47 -2.06 16.31
CA ASP A 30 -5.62 -1.08 15.23
C ASP A 30 -4.64 -1.29 14.07
N THR A 31 -3.78 -2.31 14.14
CA THR A 31 -2.70 -2.57 13.17
C THR A 31 -3.22 -2.74 11.74
N GLY A 32 -4.18 -3.64 11.52
CA GLY A 32 -4.86 -3.87 10.25
C GLY A 32 -5.70 -2.67 9.83
N THR A 33 -6.42 -2.03 10.76
CA THR A 33 -7.18 -0.81 10.48
C THR A 33 -6.29 0.33 9.94
N ASN A 34 -5.13 0.54 10.57
CA ASN A 34 -4.12 1.52 10.18
C ASN A 34 -3.54 1.23 8.79
N MET A 35 -3.29 -0.05 8.48
CA MET A 35 -2.83 -0.47 7.15
C MET A 35 -3.90 -0.24 6.07
N VAL A 36 -5.18 -0.55 6.36
CA VAL A 36 -6.30 -0.29 5.42
C VAL A 36 -6.43 1.19 5.13
N LEU A 37 -6.43 2.06 6.15
CA LEU A 37 -6.57 3.50 5.97
C LEU A 37 -5.42 4.07 5.12
N THR A 38 -4.20 3.59 5.37
CA THR A 38 -3.01 3.96 4.60
C THR A 38 -3.13 3.54 3.14
N LEU A 39 -3.46 2.28 2.87
CA LEU A 39 -3.56 1.78 1.49
C LEU A 39 -4.73 2.41 0.74
N ARG A 40 -5.86 2.67 1.42
CA ARG A 40 -7.00 3.39 0.83
C ARG A 40 -6.63 4.81 0.42
N ALA A 41 -5.81 5.49 1.21
CA ALA A 41 -5.29 6.82 0.84
C ALA A 41 -4.37 6.76 -0.37
N ALA A 42 -3.51 5.74 -0.47
CA ALA A 42 -2.69 5.48 -1.66
C ALA A 42 -3.55 5.28 -2.92
N VAL A 43 -4.54 4.39 -2.86
CA VAL A 43 -5.44 4.11 -3.99
C VAL A 43 -6.19 5.37 -4.40
N ARG A 44 -6.79 6.08 -3.44
CA ARG A 44 -7.53 7.31 -3.72
C ARG A 44 -6.67 8.35 -4.44
N GLU A 45 -5.44 8.60 -3.99
CA GLU A 45 -4.53 9.56 -4.63
C GLU A 45 -4.26 9.18 -6.10
N ALA A 46 -4.00 7.90 -6.37
CA ALA A 46 -3.77 7.41 -7.73
C ALA A 46 -5.03 7.42 -8.61
N THR A 47 -6.21 7.22 -8.02
CA THR A 47 -7.50 7.28 -8.73
C THR A 47 -7.94 8.72 -9.02
N GLU A 48 -7.71 9.66 -8.10
CA GLU A 48 -8.04 11.07 -8.27
C GLU A 48 -7.06 11.79 -9.22
N ASN A 49 -5.85 11.25 -9.38
CA ASN A 49 -4.83 11.74 -10.32
C ASN A 49 -4.43 10.64 -11.32
N PRO A 50 -5.32 10.26 -12.25
CA PRO A 50 -5.06 9.16 -13.18
C PRO A 50 -3.97 9.51 -14.19
N SER A 51 -3.21 8.51 -14.61
CA SER A 51 -2.19 8.63 -15.65
C SER A 51 -1.97 7.29 -16.36
N ASP A 52 -1.65 7.35 -17.65
CA ASP A 52 -1.21 6.18 -18.42
C ASP A 52 0.29 5.86 -18.19
N ASN A 53 1.02 6.76 -17.52
CA ASN A 53 2.41 6.55 -17.15
C ASN A 53 2.49 5.83 -15.80
N VAL A 54 3.06 4.61 -15.81
CA VAL A 54 3.23 3.78 -14.61
C VAL A 54 4.04 4.48 -13.51
N ASP A 55 5.03 5.30 -13.88
CA ASP A 55 5.88 6.02 -12.92
C ASP A 55 5.07 7.09 -12.19
N VAL A 56 4.16 7.76 -12.89
CA VAL A 56 3.25 8.76 -12.31
C VAL A 56 2.24 8.08 -11.39
N VAL A 57 1.65 6.96 -11.80
CA VAL A 57 0.75 6.18 -10.96
C VAL A 57 1.47 5.68 -9.69
N ALA A 58 2.69 5.18 -9.83
CA ALA A 58 3.51 4.71 -8.71
C ALA A 58 3.87 5.85 -7.75
N ALA A 59 4.22 7.02 -8.28
CA ALA A 59 4.47 8.22 -7.49
C ALA A 59 3.23 8.70 -6.73
N ASN A 60 2.04 8.63 -7.34
CA ASN A 60 0.78 8.99 -6.71
C ASN A 60 0.40 7.98 -5.61
N LEU A 61 0.60 6.68 -5.84
CA LEU A 61 0.43 5.65 -4.80
C LEU A 61 1.36 5.91 -3.60
N ALA A 62 2.64 6.16 -3.85
CA ALA A 62 3.62 6.47 -2.81
C ALA A 62 3.24 7.73 -2.02
N ARG A 63 2.84 8.80 -2.73
CA ARG A 63 2.38 10.06 -2.12
C ARG A 63 1.16 9.85 -1.24
N GLY A 64 0.13 9.18 -1.76
CA GLY A 64 -1.10 8.92 -1.02
C GLY A 64 -0.88 8.04 0.21
N ALA A 65 -0.01 7.03 0.09
CA ALA A 65 0.40 6.20 1.22
C ALA A 65 1.14 7.02 2.29
N LEU A 66 2.07 7.89 1.87
CA LEU A 66 2.86 8.71 2.79
C LEU A 66 1.99 9.72 3.54
N LEU A 67 1.16 10.47 2.83
CA LEU A 67 0.28 11.49 3.44
C LEU A 67 -0.88 10.87 4.22
N GLY A 68 -1.31 9.67 3.83
CA GLY A 68 -2.41 8.94 4.46
C GLY A 68 -2.00 7.99 5.57
N ALA A 69 -0.70 7.86 5.86
CA ALA A 69 -0.18 6.91 6.84
C ALA A 69 -0.82 7.09 8.22
N ARG A 70 -1.27 5.99 8.83
CA ARG A 70 -1.84 5.97 10.19
C ARG A 70 -1.10 4.98 11.07
N GLY A 71 -0.75 5.41 12.28
CA GLY A 71 -0.01 4.58 13.23
C GLY A 71 1.33 4.07 12.69
N ASN A 72 1.96 3.17 13.43
CA ASN A 72 3.26 2.63 13.05
C ASN A 72 3.16 1.69 11.84
N SER A 73 2.12 0.85 11.78
CA SER A 73 1.91 -0.09 10.67
C SER A 73 1.67 0.63 9.34
N GLY A 74 0.92 1.74 9.37
CA GLY A 74 0.72 2.59 8.19
C GLY A 74 1.99 3.30 7.74
N VAL A 75 2.82 3.80 8.67
CA VAL A 75 4.12 4.39 8.33
C VAL A 75 5.04 3.36 7.67
N ILE A 76 5.14 2.14 8.21
CA ILE A 76 5.95 1.07 7.61
C ILE A 76 5.43 0.71 6.22
N LEU A 77 4.11 0.53 6.08
CA LEU A 77 3.48 0.23 4.80
C LEU A 77 3.74 1.33 3.76
N SER A 78 3.67 2.60 4.15
CA SER A 78 3.95 3.72 3.24
C SER A 78 5.39 3.74 2.75
N GLN A 79 6.35 3.34 3.59
CA GLN A 79 7.74 3.18 3.18
C GLN A 79 7.92 2.02 2.20
N ILE A 80 7.23 0.89 2.40
CA ILE A 80 7.25 -0.24 1.46
C ILE A 80 6.72 0.22 0.10
N ILE A 81 5.55 0.86 0.05
CA ILE A 81 4.96 1.37 -1.19
C ILE A 81 5.88 2.39 -1.87
N SER A 82 6.47 3.31 -1.09
CA SER A 82 7.37 4.35 -1.61
C SER A 82 8.67 3.78 -2.19
N ARG A 83 9.13 2.63 -1.70
CA ARG A 83 10.33 1.94 -2.21
C ARG A 83 10.01 1.03 -3.40
N LEU A 84 8.79 0.51 -3.48
CA LEU A 84 8.34 -0.25 -4.65
C LEU A 84 8.19 0.64 -5.88
N ALA A 85 7.77 1.91 -5.71
CA ALA A 85 7.51 2.82 -6.83
C ALA A 85 8.73 3.08 -7.76
N PRO A 86 9.95 3.35 -7.26
CA PRO A 86 11.15 3.47 -8.11
C PRO A 86 11.58 2.17 -8.80
N GLY A 87 11.21 1.00 -8.26
CA GLY A 87 11.49 -0.31 -8.87
C GLY A 87 10.70 -0.58 -10.16
N LEU A 88 9.79 0.33 -10.53
CA LEU A 88 8.92 0.23 -11.70
C LEU A 88 9.41 1.06 -12.89
N HIS A 89 10.49 1.84 -12.71
CA HIS A 89 11.02 2.72 -13.73
C HIS A 89 11.31 1.97 -15.04
N GLY A 90 10.74 2.49 -16.14
CA GLY A 90 11.03 2.03 -17.50
C GLY A 90 10.31 0.74 -17.92
N GLN A 91 9.40 0.18 -17.11
CA GLN A 91 8.62 -0.99 -17.51
C GLN A 91 7.24 -0.56 -18.07
N PRO A 92 6.92 -0.90 -19.34
CA PRO A 92 5.64 -0.49 -19.96
C PRO A 92 4.41 -1.14 -19.30
N ALA A 93 4.61 -2.25 -18.59
CA ALA A 93 3.67 -2.87 -17.66
C ALA A 93 4.44 -3.84 -16.76
N ILE A 94 4.10 -3.90 -15.46
CA ILE A 94 4.54 -5.01 -14.62
C ILE A 94 3.63 -6.18 -14.97
N GLY A 95 4.16 -7.19 -15.67
CA GLY A 95 3.47 -8.46 -15.86
C GLY A 95 3.32 -9.24 -14.54
N ARG A 96 3.05 -10.55 -14.59
CA ARG A 96 3.33 -11.43 -13.45
C ARG A 96 4.85 -11.37 -13.18
N ALA A 97 5.31 -10.38 -12.42
CA ALA A 97 6.72 -10.19 -12.15
C ALA A 97 7.14 -11.12 -11.02
N GLU A 98 8.18 -11.93 -11.30
CA GLU A 98 9.09 -12.45 -10.30
C GLU A 98 9.49 -11.31 -9.36
N VAL A 99 9.00 -11.39 -8.13
CA VAL A 99 9.53 -10.58 -7.04
C VAL A 99 10.83 -11.26 -6.64
N ILE A 100 11.94 -10.80 -7.22
CA ILE A 100 13.26 -11.19 -6.74
C ILE A 100 13.50 -10.40 -5.45
N PHE A 101 13.40 -11.09 -4.33
CA PHE A 101 13.93 -10.61 -3.06
C PHE A 101 15.42 -10.96 -3.04
N ASP A 102 16.28 -9.97 -3.20
CA ASP A 102 17.71 -10.09 -2.90
C ASP A 102 17.94 -10.09 -1.37
#